data_AF-A0A1M6FCQ0-F1
#
_entry.id   AF-A0A1M6FCQ0-F1
#
_cell.length_a   1.000
_cell.length_b   1.000
_cell.length_c   1.000
_cell.angle_alpha   90.00
_cell.angle_beta   90.00
_cell.angle_gamma   90.00
#
_symmetry.space_group_name_H-M   'P 1'
#
loop_
_entity.id
_entity.type
_entity.pdbx_description
1 polymer ?
#
loop_
_entity_poly.entity_id
_entity_poly.type
_entity_poly.pdbx_seq_one_letter_code
_entity_poly.pdbx_strand_id
1 'polypeptide(L)' 'MPYVALYRKFRPPTFEDVKGQDHIVTTLKNQIRSDRVGHAYLFCGTRGTGKT' A
#
# COMPACT_ATOMS: atom_id res chain seq x y z
N MET A 1 -8.57 27.25 -0.25
CA MET A 1 -8.28 25.80 -0.30
C MET A 1 -9.57 25.05 0.00
N PRO A 2 -10.01 24.14 -0.88
CA PRO A 2 -11.18 23.31 -0.59
C PRO A 2 -10.89 22.43 0.64
N TYR A 3 -11.94 22.13 1.42
CA TYR A 3 -11.85 21.18 2.53
C TYR A 3 -11.35 19.82 2.04
N VAL A 4 -10.30 19.29 2.67
CA VAL A 4 -9.76 17.95 2.37
C VAL A 4 -10.05 17.03 3.54
N ALA A 5 -10.75 15.93 3.27
CA ALA A 5 -11.01 14.90 4.28
C ALA A 5 -9.69 14.27 4.78
N LEU A 6 -9.61 13.98 6.09
CA LEU A 6 -8.38 13.51 6.74
C LEU A 6 -7.79 12.25 6.08
N TYR A 7 -8.64 11.28 5.70
CA TYR A 7 -8.17 10.04 5.06
C TYR A 7 -7.54 10.26 3.68
N ARG A 8 -7.87 11.37 2.99
CA ARG A 8 -7.21 11.76 1.74
C ARG A 8 -5.90 12.48 2.03
N LYS A 9 -5.89 13.33 3.06
CA LYS A 9 -4.71 14.09 3.49
C LYS A 9 -3.58 13.18 3.98
N PHE A 10 -3.93 12.09 4.68
CA PHE A 10 -2.98 11.16 5.28
C PHE A 10 -2.89 9.82 4.54
N ARG A 11 -3.31 9.76 3.27
CA ARG A 11 -3.11 8.55 2.46
C ARG A 11 -1.61 8.36 2.21
N PRO A 12 -1.02 7.20 2.54
CA PRO A 12 0.41 6.96 2.35
C PRO A 12 0.85 7.21 0.90
N PRO A 13 1.82 8.11 0.64
CA PRO A 13 2.37 8.34 -0.69
C PRO A 13 3.46 7.32 -1.05
N THR A 14 4.09 6.72 -0.04
CA THR A 14 5.20 5.77 -0.19
C THR A 14 4.96 4.51 0.63
N PHE A 15 5.72 3.45 0.33
CA PHE A 15 5.63 2.20 1.07
C PHE A 15 6.15 2.30 2.51
N GLU A 16 7.05 3.24 2.79
CA GLU A 16 7.59 3.54 4.11
C GLU A 16 6.53 4.12 5.07
N ASP A 17 5.52 4.79 4.50
CA ASP A 17 4.43 5.40 5.26
C ASP A 17 3.29 4.41 5.59
N VAL A 18 3.29 3.22 4.97
CA VAL A 18 2.33 2.15 5.26
C VAL A 18 2.60 1.58 6.65
N LYS A 19 1.54 1.39 7.44
CA LYS A 19 1.64 0.90 8.83
C LYS A 19 1.07 -0.51 8.98
N GLY A 20 1.77 -1.36 9.73
CA GLY A 20 1.31 -2.68 10.16
C GLY A 20 1.32 -3.77 9.09
N GLN A 21 1.98 -3.55 7.94
CA GLN A 21 2.03 -4.48 6.81
C GLN A 21 3.46 -4.71 6.30
N ASP A 22 4.43 -4.78 7.21
CA ASP A 22 5.86 -4.80 6.87
C ASP A 22 6.25 -5.97 5.95
N HIS A 23 5.66 -7.15 6.17
CA HIS A 23 5.90 -8.35 5.37
C HIS A 23 5.38 -8.21 3.92
N ILE A 24 4.20 -7.61 3.75
CA ILE A 24 3.59 -7.38 2.43
C ILE A 24 4.42 -6.34 1.67
N VAL A 25 4.74 -5.22 2.34
CA VAL A 25 5.55 -4.15 1.78
C VAL A 25 6.91 -4.65 1.34
N THR A 26 7.59 -5.46 2.17
CA THR A 26 8.89 -6.03 1.84
C THR A 26 8.80 -6.94 0.60
N THR A 27 7.77 -7.78 0.52
CA THR A 27 7.56 -8.67 -0.63
C THR A 27 7.37 -7.88 -1.92
N LEU A 28 6.50 -6.86 -1.91
CA LEU A 28 6.24 -6.02 -3.08
C LEU A 28 7.49 -5.23 -3.50
N LYS A 29 8.22 -4.65 -2.54
CA LYS A 29 9.49 -3.95 -2.82
C LYS A 29 10.50 -4.88 -3.49
N ASN A 30 10.64 -6.11 -3.00
CA ASN A 30 11.58 -7.07 -3.56
C ASN A 30 11.19 -7.52 -4.97
N GLN A 31 9.90 -7.73 -5.24
CA GLN A 31 9.41 -8.05 -6.59
C GLN A 31 9.69 -6.93 -7.58
N ILE A 32 9.44 -5.67 -7.20
CA ILE A 32 9.75 -4.51 -8.05
C ILE A 32 11.26 -4.41 -8.29
N ARG A 33 12.08 -4.53 -7.25
CA ARG A 33 13.56 -4.46 -7.35
C ARG A 33 14.18 -5.55 -8.21
N SER A 34 13.55 -6.72 -8.26
CA SER A 34 14.03 -7.88 -9.02
C SER A 34 13.39 -7.99 -10.42
N ASP A 35 12.55 -7.02 -10.80
CA ASP A 35 11.76 -7.05 -12.03
C ASP A 35 10.93 -8.35 -12.19
N ARG A 36 10.45 -8.88 -11.06
CA ARG A 36 9.60 -10.08 -10.99
C ARG A 36 8.19 -9.71 -10.54
N VAL A 37 7.56 -8.83 -11.28
CA VAL A 37 6.17 -8.42 -11.03
C VAL A 37 5.23 -9.55 -11.47
N GLY A 38 4.35 -9.97 -10.58
CA GLY A 38 3.35 -11.00 -10.87
C GLY A 38 2.31 -10.50 -11.87
N HIS A 39 1.73 -11.42 -12.65
CA HIS A 39 0.67 -11.10 -13.59
C HIS A 39 -0.58 -10.53 -12.89
N ALA A 40 -0.88 -11.00 -11.69
CA ALA A 40 -2.02 -10.56 -10.89
C ALA A 40 -1.72 -10.63 -9.39
N TYR A 41 -2.37 -9.76 -8.61
CA TYR A 41 -2.29 -9.70 -7.15
C TYR A 41 -3.68 -9.72 -6.55
N LEU A 42 -3.90 -10.57 -5.54
CA LEU A 42 -5.12 -10.60 -4.74
C LEU A 42 -4.80 -10.11 -3.33
N PHE A 43 -5.35 -8.94 -2.96
CA PHE A 43 -5.23 -8.40 -1.61
C PHE A 43 -6.51 -8.69 -0.81
N CYS A 44 -6.39 -9.45 0.27
CA CYS A 44 -7.50 -9.84 1.15
C CYS A 44 -7.44 -9.13 2.51
N GLY A 45 -8.60 -8.94 3.16
CA GLY A 45 -8.68 -8.36 4.52
C GLY A 45 -9.92 -7.48 4.75
N THR A 46 -10.16 -7.10 6.00
CA THR A 46 -11.33 -6.30 6.43
C THR A 46 -11.36 -4.89 5.82
N ARG A 47 -12.51 -4.21 5.83
CA ARG A 47 -12.64 -2.87 5.24
C ARG A 47 -11.69 -1.87 5.94
N GLY A 48 -11.05 -1.01 5.16
CA GLY A 48 -10.17 0.06 5.68
C GLY A 48 -8.70 -0.35 5.92
N THR A 49 -8.30 -1.59 5.61
CA THR A 49 -6.93 -2.09 5.82
C THR A 49 -5.92 -1.67 4.74
N GLY A 50 -6.20 -0.65 3.93
CA GLY A 50 -5.22 -0.16 2.94
C GLY A 50 -4.91 -1.11 1.77
N LYS A 51 -5.86 -1.97 1.37
CA LYS A 51 -5.77 -2.80 0.16
C LYS A 51 -5.78 -1.99 -1.16
N THR A 52 -6.11 -0.70 -1.09
CA THR A 52 -6.35 0.20 -2.24
C THR A 52 -5.78 1.57 -1.95
#